data_AF-A0A8B6ETI8-F1
#
_entry.id   AF-A0A8B6ETI8-F1
#
_cell.length_a   1.000
_cell.length_b   1.000
_cell.length_c   1.000
_cell.angle_alpha   90.00
_cell.angle_beta   90.00
_cell.angle_gamma   90.00
#
_symmetry.space_group_name_H-M   'P 1'
#
loop_
_entity.id
_entity.type
_entity.pdbx_description
1 polymer ?
#
loop_
_entity_poly.entity_id
_entity_poly.type
_entity_poly.pdbx_seq_one_letter_code
_entity_poly.pdbx_strand_id
1 'polypeptide(L)'
;MTEDEQRHIKHEYFISNTEDDPNVFQQIREDILNLARKMKTWNKEYPLKLIQLEKRLQEKKKELPIISLNEIKHISTDAPKPPNDEELRLFLEFHHEIRALVYFKDLPSYIILDTQWLSDAFRCIVIAKKFTAISIRNKTKWDELYSRGKLHNEDLDDIFSKSKNTFSKHKDHILNVMEKFDIIIRPNISGTERDVGDDKPLYYIPCMIKSEPECDI
;
A
#
# COMPACT_ATOMS: atom_id res chain seq x y z
N MET A 1 -32.01 11.47 4.96
CA MET A 1 -30.72 12.16 4.80
C MET A 1 -30.70 13.29 5.81
N THR A 2 -29.93 13.11 6.87
CA THR A 2 -29.85 14.02 8.01
C THR A 2 -28.90 15.17 7.71
N GLU A 3 -29.17 16.36 8.26
CA GLU A 3 -28.48 17.63 7.98
C GLU A 3 -26.95 17.61 8.18
N ASP A 4 -26.40 16.60 8.88
CA ASP A 4 -24.94 16.45 9.08
C ASP A 4 -24.18 15.84 7.89
N GLU A 5 -24.83 15.15 6.94
CA GLU A 5 -24.16 14.56 5.77
C GLU A 5 -23.77 15.62 4.71
N GLN A 6 -24.39 16.80 4.76
CA GLN A 6 -24.20 17.88 3.77
C GLN A 6 -22.97 18.75 4.03
N ARG A 7 -22.25 18.58 5.15
CA ARG A 7 -21.10 19.46 5.50
C ARG A 7 -19.83 19.19 4.70
N HIS A 8 -19.74 18.07 3.97
CA HIS A 8 -18.54 17.68 3.21
C HIS A 8 -18.67 17.82 1.69
N ILE A 9 -19.90 17.92 1.16
CA ILE A 9 -20.15 18.10 -0.28
C ILE A 9 -20.21 19.59 -0.58
N LYS A 10 -19.14 20.13 -1.19
CA LYS A 10 -19.07 21.56 -1.57
C LYS A 10 -19.65 21.86 -2.94
N HIS A 11 -19.66 20.89 -3.85
CA HIS A 11 -20.16 21.04 -5.22
C HIS A 11 -20.50 19.68 -5.84
N GLU A 12 -21.59 19.62 -6.58
CA GLU A 12 -22.01 18.46 -7.37
C GLU A 12 -21.92 18.81 -8.86
N TYR A 13 -21.34 17.91 -9.67
CA TYR A 13 -21.28 18.07 -11.12
C TYR A 13 -22.08 16.95 -11.77
N PHE A 14 -22.98 17.30 -12.68
CA PHE A 14 -23.68 16.33 -13.51
C PHE A 14 -22.88 16.15 -14.80
N ILE A 15 -22.16 15.03 -14.88
CA ILE A 15 -21.28 14.72 -16.00
C ILE A 15 -21.91 13.57 -16.79
N SER A 16 -22.05 13.76 -18.10
CA SER A 16 -22.41 12.70 -19.03
C SER A 16 -21.16 12.21 -19.75
N ASN A 17 -20.80 10.93 -19.61
CA ASN A 17 -19.65 10.35 -20.33
C ASN A 17 -19.91 10.16 -21.83
N THR A 18 -21.14 10.45 -22.31
CA THR A 18 -21.53 10.33 -23.72
C THR A 18 -21.63 11.68 -24.42
N GLU A 19 -21.63 12.78 -23.68
CA GLU A 19 -21.74 14.14 -24.20
C GLU A 19 -20.48 14.92 -23.82
N ASP A 20 -19.81 15.51 -24.81
CA ASP A 20 -18.65 16.36 -24.56
C ASP A 20 -19.16 17.78 -24.27
N ASP A 21 -19.49 18.06 -23.01
CA ASP A 21 -19.80 19.42 -22.54
C ASP A 21 -18.51 20.09 -22.01
N PRO A 22 -17.83 20.90 -22.84
CA PRO A 22 -16.58 21.54 -22.45
C PRO A 22 -16.76 22.52 -21.28
N ASN A 23 -17.96 23.06 -21.05
CA ASN A 23 -18.20 24.03 -19.97
C ASN A 23 -18.17 23.35 -18.61
N VAL A 24 -18.74 22.15 -18.47
CA VAL A 24 -18.71 21.39 -17.21
C VAL A 24 -17.27 21.01 -16.85
N PHE A 25 -16.48 20.57 -17.82
CA PHE A 25 -15.06 20.27 -17.59
C PHE A 25 -14.22 21.51 -17.27
N GLN A 26 -14.51 22.64 -17.91
CA GLN A 26 -13.89 23.94 -17.58
C GLN A 26 -14.16 24.30 -16.10
N GLN A 27 -15.42 24.18 -15.67
CA GLN A 27 -15.83 24.47 -14.29
C GLN A 27 -15.13 23.57 -13.27
N ILE A 28 -15.08 22.26 -13.54
CA ILE A 28 -14.35 21.30 -12.69
C ILE A 28 -12.87 21.67 -12.59
N ARG A 29 -12.22 22.04 -13.70
CA ARG A 29 -10.80 22.47 -13.68
C ARG A 29 -10.59 23.70 -12.82
N GLU A 30 -11.46 24.71 -12.95
CA GLU A 30 -11.40 25.93 -12.16
C GLU A 30 -11.59 25.65 -10.67
N ASP A 31 -12.53 24.80 -10.32
CA ASP A 31 -12.78 24.42 -8.93
C ASP A 31 -11.65 23.59 -8.33
N ILE A 32 -11.06 22.66 -9.09
CA ILE A 32 -9.84 21.93 -8.68
C ILE A 32 -8.70 22.93 -8.42
N LEU A 33 -8.48 23.91 -9.31
CA LEU A 33 -7.45 24.94 -9.12
C LEU A 33 -7.72 25.79 -7.88
N ASN A 34 -8.98 26.18 -7.65
CA ASN A 34 -9.39 26.96 -6.49
C ASN A 34 -9.24 26.17 -5.18
N LEU A 35 -9.49 24.86 -5.21
CA LEU A 35 -9.26 23.96 -4.08
C LEU A 35 -7.77 23.74 -3.83
N ALA A 36 -6.98 23.49 -4.88
CA ALA A 36 -5.53 23.32 -4.78
C ALA A 36 -4.87 24.54 -4.12
N ARG A 37 -5.26 25.76 -4.52
CA ARG A 37 -4.78 27.02 -3.92
C ARG A 37 -5.09 27.16 -2.42
N LYS A 38 -6.13 26.50 -1.93
CA LYS A 38 -6.52 26.50 -0.49
C LYS A 38 -5.77 25.44 0.31
N MET A 39 -5.06 24.52 -0.33
CA MET A 39 -4.29 23.49 0.38
C MET A 39 -3.13 24.11 1.14
N LYS A 40 -2.88 23.63 2.36
CA LYS A 40 -1.76 24.09 3.20
C LYS A 40 -0.39 23.88 2.55
N THR A 41 -0.29 23.05 1.53
CA THR A 41 0.94 22.72 0.82
C THR A 41 1.19 23.62 -0.40
N TRP A 42 0.19 24.40 -0.83
CA TRP A 42 0.30 25.25 -2.02
C TRP A 42 1.29 26.40 -1.80
N ASN A 43 2.13 26.70 -2.80
CA ASN A 43 3.17 27.74 -2.76
C ASN A 43 4.14 27.66 -1.57
N LYS A 44 4.26 26.50 -0.90
CA LYS A 44 5.26 26.35 0.15
C LYS A 44 6.65 26.27 -0.47
N GLU A 45 7.58 26.99 0.14
CA GLU A 45 9.00 26.86 -0.17
C GLU A 45 9.46 25.44 0.15
N TYR A 46 10.13 24.82 -0.82
CA TYR A 46 10.59 23.46 -0.71
C TYR A 46 12.11 23.43 -0.87
N PRO A 47 12.87 22.94 0.13
CA PRO A 47 14.33 23.00 0.12
C PRO A 47 14.92 22.34 -1.12
N LEU A 48 15.82 23.04 -1.82
CA LEU A 48 16.44 22.55 -3.06
C LEU A 48 17.11 21.18 -2.89
N LYS A 49 17.73 20.91 -1.74
CA LYS A 49 18.33 19.61 -1.40
C LYS A 49 17.32 18.45 -1.41
N LEU A 50 16.07 18.70 -1.01
CA LEU A 50 15.02 17.70 -1.01
C LEU A 50 14.50 17.44 -2.44
N ILE A 51 14.42 18.48 -3.29
CA ILE A 51 14.12 18.32 -4.72
C ILE A 51 15.18 17.43 -5.40
N GLN A 52 16.45 17.68 -5.07
CA GLN A 52 17.56 16.91 -5.61
C GLN A 52 17.54 15.44 -5.16
N LEU A 53 17.14 15.17 -3.91
CA LEU A 53 16.93 13.82 -3.41
C LEU A 53 15.75 13.16 -4.11
N GLU A 54 14.62 13.84 -4.22
CA GLU A 54 13.42 13.36 -4.91
C GLU A 54 13.72 12.94 -6.35
N LYS A 55 14.43 13.77 -7.12
CA LYS A 55 14.85 13.44 -8.48
C LYS A 55 15.69 12.16 -8.55
N ARG A 56 16.66 12.00 -7.64
CA ARG A 56 17.49 10.79 -7.56
C ARG A 56 16.66 9.55 -7.21
N LEU A 57 15.69 9.68 -6.30
CA LEU A 57 14.79 8.58 -5.98
C LEU A 57 13.88 8.20 -7.15
N GLN A 58 13.42 9.18 -7.95
CA GLN A 58 12.64 8.91 -9.17
C GLN A 58 13.46 8.17 -10.24
N GLU A 59 14.76 8.48 -10.36
CA GLU A 59 15.66 7.72 -11.22
C GLU A 59 15.87 6.31 -10.67
N LYS A 60 16.12 6.18 -9.35
CA LYS A 60 16.35 4.90 -8.70
C LYS A 60 15.14 3.97 -8.77
N LYS A 61 13.93 4.54 -8.70
CA LYS A 61 12.65 3.82 -8.85
C LYS A 61 12.59 3.01 -10.15
N LYS A 62 13.24 3.47 -11.23
CA LYS A 62 13.28 2.76 -12.53
C LYS A 62 14.11 1.48 -12.47
N GLU A 63 15.04 1.38 -11.54
CA GLU A 63 15.91 0.22 -11.33
C GLU A 63 15.35 -0.71 -10.27
N LEU A 64 14.93 -0.14 -9.13
CA LEU A 64 14.52 -0.88 -7.94
C LEU A 64 13.22 -0.29 -7.38
N PRO A 65 12.17 -1.11 -7.20
CA PRO A 65 10.89 -0.64 -6.66
C PRO A 65 10.92 -0.42 -5.14
N ILE A 66 11.93 -0.97 -4.46
CA ILE A 66 12.11 -0.93 -3.00
C ILE A 66 13.61 -0.81 -2.70
N ILE A 67 13.97 0.02 -1.73
CA ILE A 67 15.35 0.24 -1.29
C ILE A 67 15.42 0.31 0.23
N SER A 68 16.60 0.04 0.79
CA SER A 68 16.82 0.18 2.23
C SER A 68 16.97 1.65 2.65
N LEU A 69 16.69 1.94 3.92
CA LEU A 69 16.94 3.29 4.47
C LEU A 69 18.41 3.70 4.41
N ASN A 70 19.32 2.73 4.55
CA ASN A 70 20.75 2.98 4.41
C ASN A 70 21.13 3.42 2.98
N GLU A 71 20.51 2.84 1.96
CA GLU A 71 20.69 3.28 0.57
C GLU A 71 20.18 4.70 0.35
N ILE A 72 19.03 5.08 0.93
CA ILE A 72 18.56 6.47 0.88
C ILE A 72 19.56 7.41 1.55
N LYS A 73 20.08 7.04 2.73
CA LYS A 73 21.09 7.83 3.42
C LYS A 73 22.33 8.01 2.54
N HIS A 74 22.81 6.95 1.90
CA HIS A 74 23.93 7.03 0.97
C HIS A 74 23.64 7.94 -0.25
N ILE A 75 22.46 7.79 -0.87
CA ILE A 75 22.06 8.66 -2.00
C ILE A 75 21.98 10.12 -1.56
N SER A 76 21.57 10.36 -0.31
CA SER A 76 21.44 11.70 0.25
C SER A 76 22.79 12.35 0.58
N THR A 77 23.81 11.57 0.96
CA THR A 77 25.16 12.06 1.27
C THR A 77 25.93 12.55 0.05
N ASP A 78 25.56 12.08 -1.14
CA ASP A 78 26.17 12.51 -2.42
C ASP A 78 25.71 13.92 -2.86
N ALA A 79 24.79 14.54 -2.13
CA ALA A 79 24.35 15.90 -2.38
C ALA A 79 25.32 16.93 -1.74
N PRO A 80 25.55 18.10 -2.38
CA PRO A 80 26.43 19.15 -1.81
C PRO A 80 26.05 19.61 -0.41
N LYS A 81 24.76 19.49 -0.06
CA LYS A 81 24.22 19.75 1.28
C LYS A 81 23.21 18.66 1.62
N PRO A 82 23.64 17.55 2.25
CA PRO A 82 22.73 16.45 2.59
C PRO A 82 21.68 16.93 3.61
N PRO A 83 20.46 16.36 3.57
CA PRO A 83 19.50 16.53 4.66
C PRO A 83 20.04 15.87 5.93
N ASN A 84 19.76 16.44 7.09
CA ASN A 84 19.98 15.75 8.36
C ASN A 84 18.93 14.64 8.56
N ASP A 85 19.10 13.80 9.59
CA ASP A 85 18.18 12.67 9.83
C ASP A 85 16.71 13.10 10.02
N GLU A 86 16.47 14.25 10.66
CA GLU A 86 15.12 14.76 10.89
C GLU A 86 14.47 15.29 9.61
N GLU A 87 15.23 16.01 8.79
CA GLU A 87 14.79 16.47 7.47
C GLU A 87 14.52 15.29 6.53
N LEU A 88 15.33 14.24 6.59
CA LEU A 88 15.12 13.02 5.83
C LEU A 88 13.84 12.29 6.29
N ARG A 89 13.62 12.21 7.61
CA ARG A 89 12.39 11.62 8.17
C ARG A 89 11.15 12.39 7.70
N LEU A 90 11.15 13.71 7.84
CA LEU A 90 10.04 14.57 7.39
C LEU A 90 9.82 14.47 5.87
N PHE A 91 10.89 14.35 5.09
CA PHE A 91 10.80 14.09 3.65
C PHE A 91 10.07 12.78 3.35
N LEU A 92 10.45 11.68 4.01
CA LEU A 92 9.82 10.38 3.81
C LEU A 92 8.37 10.35 4.25
N GLU A 93 8.04 10.95 5.41
CA GLU A 93 6.67 11.09 5.91
C GLU A 93 5.80 11.90 4.95
N PHE A 94 6.28 13.04 4.47
CA PHE A 94 5.57 13.87 3.50
C PHE A 94 5.29 13.10 2.20
N HIS A 95 6.27 12.38 1.65
CA HIS A 95 6.06 11.61 0.42
C HIS A 95 5.15 10.40 0.62
N HIS A 96 5.12 9.83 1.83
CA HIS A 96 4.16 8.80 2.19
C HIS A 96 2.73 9.34 2.22
N GLU A 97 2.49 10.51 2.82
CA GLU A 97 1.18 11.15 2.89
C GLU A 97 0.58 11.44 1.51
N ILE A 98 1.42 11.89 0.57
CA ILE A 98 1.00 12.15 -0.83
C ILE A 98 1.04 10.89 -1.70
N ARG A 99 1.35 9.72 -1.13
CA ARG A 99 1.42 8.41 -1.82
C ARG A 99 2.45 8.35 -2.96
N ALA A 100 3.49 9.19 -2.91
CA ALA A 100 4.60 9.15 -3.86
C ALA A 100 5.54 7.95 -3.59
N LEU A 101 5.66 7.55 -2.32
CA LEU A 101 6.36 6.35 -1.85
C LEU A 101 5.61 5.77 -0.65
N VAL A 102 6.02 4.60 -0.15
CA VAL A 102 5.51 4.05 1.13
C VAL A 102 6.65 3.94 2.13
N TYR A 103 6.45 4.57 3.29
CA TYR A 103 7.37 4.59 4.41
C TYR A 103 6.56 4.56 5.72
N PHE A 104 6.96 3.70 6.64
CA PHE A 104 6.43 3.66 8.00
C PHE A 104 7.57 3.85 8.98
N LYS A 105 7.43 4.83 9.88
CA LYS A 105 8.47 5.17 10.87
C LYS A 105 8.84 4.00 11.80
N ASP A 106 7.88 3.12 12.05
CA ASP A 106 8.04 1.91 12.87
C ASP A 106 8.41 0.66 12.05
N LEU A 107 8.54 0.78 10.73
CA LEU A 107 9.13 -0.22 9.82
C LEU A 107 10.25 0.40 8.97
N PRO A 108 11.28 1.03 9.59
CA PRO A 108 12.20 1.91 8.87
C PRO A 108 13.19 1.19 7.96
N SER A 109 13.23 -0.14 7.95
CA SER A 109 14.25 -0.91 7.23
C SER A 109 14.23 -0.68 5.71
N TYR A 110 13.04 -0.56 5.13
CA TYR A 110 12.85 -0.41 3.70
C TYR A 110 11.84 0.71 3.37
N ILE A 111 12.03 1.28 2.18
CA ILE A 111 11.17 2.29 1.59
C ILE A 111 10.76 1.78 0.22
N ILE A 112 9.46 1.76 -0.03
CA ILE A 112 8.90 1.34 -1.31
C ILE A 112 8.76 2.57 -2.18
N LEU A 113 9.58 2.66 -3.23
CA LEU A 113 9.58 3.75 -4.19
C LEU A 113 8.46 3.60 -5.24
N ASP A 114 8.07 2.36 -5.53
CA ASP A 114 7.03 2.07 -6.49
C ASP A 114 5.75 1.52 -5.84
N THR A 115 4.74 2.38 -5.73
CA THR A 115 3.43 2.03 -5.22
C THR A 115 2.68 1.04 -6.10
N GLN A 116 2.97 0.98 -7.41
CA GLN A 116 2.38 0.00 -8.31
C GLN A 116 2.95 -1.39 -8.06
N TRP A 117 4.27 -1.50 -7.87
CA TRP A 117 4.91 -2.75 -7.47
C TRP A 117 4.34 -3.30 -6.16
N LEU A 118 4.06 -2.44 -5.19
CA LEU A 118 3.41 -2.84 -3.94
C LEU A 118 1.96 -3.30 -4.17
N SER A 119 1.20 -2.57 -4.99
CA SER A 119 -0.15 -2.97 -5.38
C SER A 119 -0.16 -4.33 -6.07
N ASP A 120 0.82 -4.61 -6.91
CA ASP A 120 0.97 -5.93 -7.55
C ASP A 120 1.27 -7.02 -6.52
N ALA A 121 2.09 -6.73 -5.49
CA ALA A 121 2.31 -7.67 -4.39
C ALA A 121 1.01 -7.97 -3.63
N PHE A 122 0.21 -6.95 -3.33
CA PHE A 122 -1.10 -7.13 -2.71
C PHE A 122 -2.02 -7.95 -3.60
N ARG A 123 -1.99 -7.70 -4.92
CA ARG A 123 -2.79 -8.41 -5.90
C ARG A 123 -2.42 -9.88 -6.00
N CYS A 124 -1.15 -10.24 -5.87
CA CYS A 124 -0.71 -11.63 -5.82
C CYS A 124 -1.34 -12.38 -4.64
N ILE A 125 -1.48 -11.74 -3.48
CA ILE A 125 -2.09 -12.34 -2.29
C ILE A 125 -3.62 -12.31 -2.40
N VAL A 126 -4.22 -11.16 -2.69
CA VAL A 126 -5.68 -10.93 -2.65
C VAL A 126 -6.40 -11.51 -3.88
N ILE A 127 -5.71 -11.65 -5.01
CA ILE A 127 -6.30 -12.16 -6.27
C ILE A 127 -5.53 -13.40 -6.76
N ALA A 128 -4.93 -14.15 -5.84
CA ALA A 128 -4.13 -15.34 -6.16
C ALA A 128 -4.84 -16.26 -7.19
N LYS A 129 -6.17 -16.42 -7.10
CA LYS A 129 -6.99 -17.26 -7.98
C LYS A 129 -6.88 -16.90 -9.47
N LYS A 130 -6.67 -15.62 -9.80
CA LYS A 130 -6.58 -15.15 -11.20
C LYS A 130 -5.14 -15.13 -11.74
N PHE A 131 -4.13 -15.07 -10.88
CA PHE A 131 -2.72 -14.99 -11.28
C PHE A 131 -2.06 -16.35 -11.39
N THR A 132 -2.51 -17.33 -10.60
CA THR A 132 -1.96 -18.68 -10.63
C THR A 132 -2.88 -19.58 -11.44
N ALA A 133 -2.64 -19.70 -12.74
CA ALA A 133 -3.10 -20.84 -13.55
C ALA A 133 -2.38 -22.16 -13.14
N ILE A 134 -2.15 -22.37 -11.85
CA ILE A 134 -1.13 -23.29 -11.33
C ILE A 134 -1.77 -24.45 -10.57
N SER A 135 -1.12 -25.59 -10.79
CA SER A 135 -1.56 -26.95 -10.59
C SER A 135 -2.13 -27.27 -9.21
N ILE A 136 -3.12 -28.16 -9.28
CA ILE A 136 -3.97 -28.71 -8.24
C ILE A 136 -3.14 -29.60 -7.29
N ARG A 137 -2.18 -29.03 -6.54
CA ARG A 137 -1.43 -29.80 -5.53
C ARG A 137 -2.06 -29.74 -4.13
N ASN A 138 -2.85 -28.71 -3.80
CA ASN A 138 -3.52 -28.61 -2.49
C ASN A 138 -4.84 -27.82 -2.57
N LYS A 139 -5.85 -28.37 -3.26
CA LYS A 139 -7.15 -27.72 -3.44
C LYS A 139 -7.79 -27.28 -2.11
N THR A 140 -7.64 -28.08 -1.06
CA THR A 140 -8.22 -27.83 0.27
C THR A 140 -7.69 -26.57 0.95
N LYS A 141 -6.36 -26.33 0.94
CA LYS A 141 -5.78 -25.12 1.56
C LYS A 141 -6.14 -23.85 0.80
N TRP A 142 -6.19 -23.93 -0.53
CA TRP A 142 -6.68 -22.83 -1.37
C TRP A 142 -8.16 -22.54 -1.10
N ASP A 143 -8.98 -23.57 -0.92
CA ASP A 143 -10.38 -23.40 -0.56
C ASP A 143 -10.51 -22.70 0.81
N GLU A 144 -9.67 -23.01 1.81
CA GLU A 144 -9.64 -22.28 3.08
C GLU A 144 -9.26 -20.80 2.94
N LEU A 145 -8.26 -20.48 2.11
CA LEU A 145 -7.91 -19.09 1.81
C LEU A 145 -9.09 -18.33 1.19
N TYR A 146 -9.78 -18.91 0.21
CA TYR A 146 -10.85 -18.22 -0.53
C TYR A 146 -12.24 -18.24 0.11
N SER A 147 -12.46 -19.12 1.09
CA SER A 147 -13.73 -19.22 1.80
C SER A 147 -13.65 -18.64 3.21
N ARG A 148 -12.53 -18.88 3.90
CA ARG A 148 -12.31 -18.51 5.31
C ARG A 148 -11.26 -17.41 5.48
N GLY A 149 -10.63 -16.95 4.39
CA GLY A 149 -9.60 -15.91 4.44
C GLY A 149 -8.29 -16.35 5.11
N LYS A 150 -8.05 -17.65 5.30
CA LYS A 150 -6.89 -18.17 6.02
C LYS A 150 -5.66 -18.28 5.13
N LEU A 151 -4.60 -17.56 5.48
CA LEU A 151 -3.33 -17.55 4.74
C LEU A 151 -2.24 -18.27 5.56
N HIS A 152 -1.73 -19.39 5.05
CA HIS A 152 -0.61 -20.10 5.67
C HIS A 152 0.72 -19.69 5.06
N ASN A 153 1.82 -19.96 5.77
CA ASN A 153 3.15 -19.56 5.32
C ASN A 153 3.57 -20.25 4.01
N GLU A 154 3.20 -21.52 3.83
CA GLU A 154 3.47 -22.30 2.61
C GLU A 154 2.79 -21.67 1.38
N ASP A 155 1.56 -21.18 1.55
CA ASP A 155 0.81 -20.54 0.46
C ASP A 155 1.50 -19.25 0.00
N LEU A 156 2.08 -18.48 0.93
CA LEU A 156 2.80 -17.25 0.64
C LEU A 156 4.06 -17.49 -0.18
N ASP A 157 4.86 -18.49 0.18
CA ASP A 157 6.07 -18.85 -0.56
C ASP A 157 5.73 -19.31 -1.97
N ASP A 158 4.65 -20.08 -2.11
CA ASP A 158 4.10 -20.49 -3.40
C ASP A 158 3.63 -19.29 -4.23
N ILE A 159 2.86 -18.36 -3.65
CA ILE A 159 2.34 -17.17 -4.34
C ILE A 159 3.48 -16.28 -4.85
N PHE A 160 4.48 -16.00 -4.00
CA PHE A 160 5.57 -15.11 -4.36
C PHE A 160 6.59 -15.77 -5.29
N SER A 161 6.90 -17.06 -5.13
CA SER A 161 7.80 -17.79 -6.04
C SER A 161 7.28 -17.87 -7.48
N LYS A 162 5.95 -17.87 -7.65
CA LYS A 162 5.28 -17.87 -8.97
C LYS A 162 5.21 -16.48 -9.59
N SER A 163 5.49 -15.42 -8.83
CA SER A 163 5.55 -14.05 -9.35
C SER A 163 6.90 -13.79 -10.06
N LYS A 164 6.90 -12.97 -11.12
CA LYS A 164 8.15 -12.56 -11.80
C LYS A 164 8.91 -11.44 -11.06
N ASN A 165 8.46 -11.07 -9.87
CA ASN A 165 8.94 -9.91 -9.13
C ASN A 165 9.87 -10.31 -7.98
N THR A 166 10.55 -9.32 -7.40
CA THR A 166 11.45 -9.49 -6.25
C THR A 166 10.72 -9.66 -4.91
N PHE A 167 9.43 -10.02 -4.92
CA PHE A 167 8.58 -10.07 -3.73
C PHE A 167 9.12 -11.01 -2.65
N SER A 168 9.61 -12.19 -3.03
CA SER A 168 10.15 -13.17 -2.07
C SER A 168 11.30 -12.61 -1.22
N LYS A 169 12.14 -11.73 -1.79
CA LYS A 169 13.26 -11.09 -1.07
C LYS A 169 12.79 -10.10 0.01
N HIS A 170 11.61 -9.52 -0.17
CA HIS A 170 11.06 -8.47 0.69
C HIS A 170 9.76 -8.90 1.36
N LYS A 171 9.51 -10.22 1.46
CA LYS A 171 8.27 -10.82 1.95
C LYS A 171 7.82 -10.24 3.29
N ASP A 172 8.71 -10.27 4.29
CA ASP A 172 8.36 -9.82 5.64
C ASP A 172 8.00 -8.34 5.67
N HIS A 173 8.71 -7.50 4.91
CA HIS A 173 8.42 -6.08 4.85
C HIS A 173 7.07 -5.81 4.14
N ILE A 174 6.78 -6.52 3.04
CA ILE A 174 5.48 -6.44 2.36
C ILE A 174 4.34 -6.83 3.31
N LEU A 175 4.48 -7.93 4.05
CA LEU A 175 3.45 -8.38 5.00
C LEU A 175 3.21 -7.35 6.12
N ASN A 176 4.28 -6.81 6.70
CA ASN A 176 4.16 -5.75 7.70
C ASN A 176 3.45 -4.50 7.14
N VAL A 177 3.72 -4.14 5.89
CA VAL A 177 3.04 -3.03 5.20
C VAL A 177 1.57 -3.35 4.93
N MET A 178 1.24 -4.59 4.55
CA MET A 178 -0.16 -5.03 4.37
C MET A 178 -0.96 -4.95 5.67
N GLU A 179 -0.35 -5.30 6.81
CA GLU A 179 -0.97 -5.12 8.12
C GLU A 179 -1.20 -3.65 8.45
N LYS A 180 -0.25 -2.76 8.14
CA LYS A 180 -0.43 -1.31 8.35
C LYS A 180 -1.57 -0.71 7.51
N PHE A 181 -1.90 -1.35 6.40
CA PHE A 181 -3.05 -0.99 5.57
C PHE A 181 -4.32 -1.78 5.90
N ASP A 182 -4.32 -2.58 6.97
CA ASP A 182 -5.43 -3.43 7.40
C ASP A 182 -5.92 -4.40 6.30
N ILE A 183 -5.05 -4.76 5.36
CA ILE A 183 -5.35 -5.72 4.29
C ILE A 183 -5.31 -7.15 4.83
N ILE A 184 -4.39 -7.41 5.75
CA ILE A 184 -4.24 -8.68 6.44
C ILE A 184 -4.20 -8.47 7.95
N ILE A 185 -4.65 -9.47 8.70
CA ILE A 185 -4.74 -9.41 10.16
C ILE A 185 -3.97 -10.59 10.76
N ARG A 186 -3.08 -10.32 11.72
CA ARG A 186 -2.48 -11.39 12.51
C ARG A 186 -3.50 -11.95 13.51
N PRO A 187 -3.65 -13.28 13.63
CA PRO A 187 -4.45 -13.86 14.68
C PRO A 187 -3.94 -13.42 16.07
N ASN A 188 -4.86 -13.06 16.97
CA ASN A 188 -4.51 -12.76 18.36
C ASN A 188 -4.25 -14.07 19.10
N ILE A 189 -2.97 -14.39 19.33
CA ILE A 189 -2.55 -15.58 20.07
C ILE A 189 -2.48 -15.22 21.57
N SER A 190 -3.60 -14.79 22.14
CA SER A 190 -3.74 -14.65 23.60
C SER A 190 -4.57 -15.84 24.12
N GLY A 191 -3.89 -16.95 24.36
CA GLY A 191 -4.54 -18.14 24.91
C GLY A 191 -3.52 -19.25 25.14
N THR A 192 -3.31 -19.57 26.41
CA THR A 192 -2.54 -20.71 26.89
C THR A 192 -3.18 -22.02 26.45
N GLU A 193 -2.98 -22.43 25.21
CA GLU A 193 -3.24 -23.81 24.80
C GLU A 193 -2.04 -24.31 24.03
N ARG A 194 -1.21 -25.04 24.79
CA ARG A 194 -0.25 -26.02 24.30
C ARG A 194 -1.06 -27.16 23.67
N ASP A 195 -1.69 -26.90 22.53
CA ASP A 195 -2.07 -27.93 21.58
C ASP A 195 -1.50 -27.53 20.22
N VAL A 196 -0.44 -28.25 19.89
CA VAL A 196 0.34 -28.17 18.66
C VAL A 196 -0.50 -28.79 17.57
N GLY A 197 -1.13 -27.96 16.76
CA GLY A 197 -1.64 -28.32 15.45
C GLY A 197 -1.01 -27.38 14.43
N ASP A 198 -0.36 -27.95 13.41
CA ASP A 198 0.33 -27.29 12.28
C ASP A 198 -0.62 -26.50 11.34
N ASP A 199 -1.83 -26.17 11.83
CA ASP A 199 -2.98 -25.73 11.04
C ASP A 199 -3.47 -24.32 11.41
N LYS A 200 -2.71 -23.58 12.23
CA LYS A 200 -3.03 -22.17 12.51
C LYS A 200 -2.60 -21.30 11.32
N PRO A 201 -3.49 -20.44 10.77
CA PRO A 201 -3.11 -19.53 9.69
C PRO A 201 -2.12 -18.49 10.21
N LEU A 202 -1.22 -18.07 9.34
CA LEU A 202 -0.29 -16.98 9.63
C LEU A 202 -1.01 -15.63 9.64
N TYR A 203 -1.95 -15.45 8.71
CA TYR A 203 -2.78 -14.25 8.58
C TYR A 203 -4.21 -14.59 8.19
N TYR A 204 -5.13 -13.68 8.53
CA TYR A 204 -6.47 -13.62 7.93
C TYR A 204 -6.53 -12.49 6.88
N ILE A 205 -7.27 -12.73 5.80
CA ILE A 205 -7.57 -11.76 4.74
C ILE A 205 -9.08 -11.46 4.77
N PRO A 206 -9.52 -10.40 5.46
CA PRO A 206 -10.95 -10.15 5.71
C PRO A 206 -11.80 -10.09 4.44
N CYS A 207 -11.28 -9.49 3.36
CA CYS A 207 -12.01 -9.34 2.10
C CYS A 207 -12.24 -10.65 1.33
N MET A 208 -11.64 -11.76 1.77
CA MET A 208 -11.85 -13.09 1.20
C MET A 208 -12.84 -13.96 1.97
N ILE A 209 -13.27 -13.54 3.16
CA ILE A 209 -14.18 -14.32 4.00
C ILE A 209 -15.55 -14.30 3.34
N LYS A 210 -16.07 -15.49 3.02
CA LYS A 210 -17.39 -15.67 2.40
C LYS A 210 -18.41 -16.31 3.33
N SER A 211 -17.97 -16.79 4.48
CA SER A 211 -18.85 -17.33 5.51
C SER A 211 -19.58 -16.19 6.21
N GLU A 212 -20.88 -16.36 6.41
CA GLU A 212 -21.62 -15.58 7.40
C GLU A 212 -21.00 -15.82 8.79
N PRO A 213 -20.98 -14.83 9.70
CA PRO A 213 -20.59 -15.10 11.07
C PRO A 213 -21.52 -16.18 11.62
N GLU A 214 -20.94 -17.27 12.11
CA GLU A 214 -21.69 -18.23 12.92
C GLU A 214 -22.22 -17.42 14.12
N CYS A 215 -23.53 -17.16 14.13
CA CYS A 215 -24.19 -16.59 15.29
C CYS A 215 -24.15 -17.68 16.36
N ASP A 216 -23.20 -17.59 17.28
CA ASP A 216 -23.26 -18.33 18.54
C ASP A 216 -24.48 -17.79 19.32
N ILE A 217 -25.57 -18.58 19.34
CA ILE A 217 -26.78 -18.35 20.16
C ILE A 217 -26.59 -19.04 21.50
#